data_AF-A0A926E2W0-F1
#
_entry.id   AF-A0A926E2W0-F1
#
_cell.length_a   1.000
_cell.length_b   1.000
_cell.length_c   1.000
_cell.angle_alpha   90.00
_cell.angle_beta   90.00
_cell.angle_gamma   90.00
#
_symmetry.space_group_name_H-M   'P 1'
#
loop_
_entity.id
_entity.type
_entity.pdbx_description
1 polymer ?
#
loop_
_entity_poly.entity_id
_entity_poly.type
_entity_poly.pdbx_seq_one_letter_code
_entity_poly.pdbx_strand_id
1 'polypeptide(L)' 'MADKKIPCKVCGKLFRPCLSCQAQQMRSWRTFACSPQCGQEYFRREMEQKSNPKP' A
#
# COMPACT_ATOMS: atom_id res chain seq x y z
N MET A 1 13.69 12.20 -12.83
CA MET A 1 13.28 11.75 -11.47
C MET A 1 13.59 10.26 -11.37
N ALA A 2 14.26 9.79 -10.31
CA ALA A 2 14.55 8.36 -10.17
C ALA A 2 13.28 7.61 -9.77
N ASP A 3 12.65 6.92 -10.72
CA ASP A 3 11.57 5.94 -10.50
C ASP A 3 12.09 4.77 -9.64
N LYS A 4 12.26 5.02 -8.34
CA LYS A 4 12.64 3.99 -7.36
C LYS A 4 11.49 3.00 -7.26
N LYS A 5 11.72 1.79 -7.79
CA LYS A 5 10.80 0.66 -7.63
C LYS A 5 10.88 0.20 -6.18
N ILE A 6 9.74 0.12 -5.50
CA ILE A 6 9.65 -0.40 -4.14
C ILE A 6 8.92 -1.76 -4.16
N PRO A 7 9.24 -2.67 -3.22
CA PRO A 7 8.50 -3.92 -3.10
C PRO A 7 7.11 -3.67 -2.50
N CYS A 8 6.09 -4.35 -3.02
CA CYS A 8 4.76 -4.34 -2.43
C CYS A 8 4.75 -5.07 -1.08
N LYS A 9 4.17 -4.46 -0.05
CA LYS A 9 4.07 -5.07 1.29
C LYS A 9 3.17 -6.31 1.38
N VAL A 10 2.33 -6.56 0.38
CA VAL A 10 1.40 -7.71 0.37
C VAL A 10 1.92 -8.86 -0.48
N CYS A 11 2.40 -8.59 -1.69
CA CYS A 11 2.83 -9.63 -2.63
C CYS A 11 4.34 -9.65 -2.91
N GLY A 12 5.11 -8.70 -2.37
CA GLY A 12 6.57 -8.60 -2.59
C GLY A 12 6.97 -8.08 -3.98
N LYS A 13 6.02 -7.83 -4.88
CA LYS A 13 6.31 -7.41 -6.26
C LYS A 13 6.88 -6.00 -6.31
N LEU A 14 7.97 -5.83 -7.05
CA LEU A 14 8.57 -4.51 -7.32
C LEU A 14 7.65 -3.69 -8.23
N PHE A 15 7.21 -2.53 -7.75
CA PHE A 15 6.36 -1.61 -8.50
C PHE A 15 6.85 -0.17 -8.37
N ARG A 16 6.43 0.69 -9.30
CA ARG A 16 6.75 2.12 -9.29
C ARG A 16 5.65 2.87 -8.52
N PRO A 17 5.95 3.45 -7.36
CA PRO A 17 4.96 4.21 -6.60
C PRO A 17 4.68 5.54 -7.29
N CYS A 18 3.40 5.87 -7.48
CA CYS A 18 3.02 7.18 -8.02
C CYS A 18 2.84 8.18 -6.88
N LEU A 19 3.93 8.84 -6.47
CA LEU A 19 3.93 9.87 -5.42
C LEU A 19 3.25 11.17 -5.90
N SER A 20 3.35 11.50 -7.19
CA SER A 20 2.72 12.70 -7.79
C SER A 20 1.22 12.53 -8.07
N CYS A 21 0.70 11.30 -8.10
CA CYS A 21 -0.73 11.02 -8.22
C CYS A 21 -1.53 11.38 -6.93
N GLN A 22 -0.87 11.92 -5.91
CA GLN A 22 -1.44 12.25 -4.61
C GLN A 22 -2.47 13.40 -4.67
N ALA A 23 -2.46 14.20 -5.75
CA ALA A 23 -3.32 15.38 -5.89
C ALA A 23 -4.81 15.07 -6.23
N GLN A 24 -5.14 13.85 -6.67
CA GLN A 24 -6.49 13.54 -7.16
C GLN A 24 -7.09 12.33 -6.42
N GLN A 25 -7.44 12.55 -5.15
CA GLN A 25 -8.64 12.00 -4.51
C GLN A 25 -8.87 10.46 -4.48
N MET A 26 -7.89 9.59 -4.75
CA MET A 26 -8.14 8.16 -4.50
C MET A 26 -6.89 7.33 -4.16
N ARG A 27 -6.83 7.01 -2.85
CA ARG A 27 -6.16 5.88 -2.21
C ARG A 27 -4.63 5.92 -2.07
N SER A 28 -4.24 6.10 -0.82
CA SER A 28 -2.94 5.90 -0.19
C SER A 28 -2.24 4.56 -0.47
N TRP A 29 -2.91 3.55 -1.05
CA TRP A 29 -2.25 2.26 -1.36
C TRP A 29 -1.17 2.34 -2.43
N ARG A 30 -1.20 3.34 -3.33
CA ARG A 30 -0.19 3.49 -4.40
C ARG A 30 1.22 3.79 -3.92
N THR A 31 1.41 4.05 -2.63
CA THR A 31 2.72 4.28 -2.01
C THR A 31 3.33 3.02 -1.41
N PHE A 32 2.56 1.94 -1.22
CA PHE A 32 3.03 0.70 -0.57
C PHE A 32 2.54 -0.60 -1.24
N ALA A 33 1.59 -0.49 -2.16
CA ALA A 33 0.98 -1.61 -2.86
C ALA A 33 0.99 -1.41 -4.38
N CYS A 34 1.24 -2.51 -5.10
CA CYS A 34 1.27 -2.51 -6.56
C CYS A 34 -0.13 -2.45 -7.19
N SER A 35 -1.19 -2.64 -6.41
CA SER A 35 -2.57 -2.78 -6.89
C SER A 35 -3.57 -2.44 -5.79
N PRO A 36 -4.80 -2.02 -6.15
CA PRO A 36 -5.84 -1.68 -5.17
C PRO A 36 -6.25 -2.88 -4.29
N GLN A 37 -6.18 -4.10 -4.82
CA GLN A 37 -6.45 -5.33 -4.08
C GLN A 37 -5.43 -5.53 -2.95
N CYS A 38 -4.14 -5.39 -3.25
CA CYS A 38 -3.08 -5.41 -2.23
C CYS A 38 -3.22 -4.25 -1.23
N GLY A 39 -3.70 -3.09 -1.68
CA GLY A 39 -4.03 -1.98 -0.79
C GLY A 39 -5.11 -2.34 0.24
N GLN A 40 -6.22 -2.92 -0.22
CA GLN A 40 -7.32 -3.37 0.65
C GLN A 40 -6.87 -4.46 1.61
N GLU A 41 -6.14 -5.47 1.15
CA GLU A 41 -5.61 -6.53 2.00
C GLU A 41 -4.68 -6.00 3.10
N TYR A 42 -3.85 -4.99 2.77
CA TYR A 42 -3.02 -4.32 3.77
C TYR A 42 -3.89 -3.63 4.83
N PHE A 43 -4.87 -2.83 4.42
CA PHE A 43 -5.78 -2.18 5.37
C PHE A 43 -6.56 -3.18 6.21
N ARG A 44 -6.98 -4.32 5.60
CA ARG A 44 -7.67 -5.42 6.29
C ARG A 44 -6.80 -6.02 7.39
N ARG A 45 -5.53 -6.31 7.10
CA ARG A 45 -4.57 -6.78 8.10
C ARG A 45 -4.34 -5.75 9.20
N GLU A 46 -4.20 -4.47 8.87
CA GLU A 46 -3.98 -3.40 9.86
C GLU A 46 -5.19 -3.22 10.79
N MET A 47 -6.41 -3.29 10.27
CA MET A 47 -7.63 -3.21 11.08
C MET A 47 -7.84 -4.48 11.92
N GLU A 48 -7.51 -5.67 11.39
CA GLU A 48 -7.50 -6.93 12.14
C GLU A 48 -6.48 -6.88 13.30
N GLN A 49 -5.27 -6.38 13.06
CA GLN A 49 -4.25 -6.21 14.10
C GLN A 49 -4.67 -5.18 15.17
N LYS A 50 -5.29 -4.06 14.77
CA LYS A 50 -5.81 -3.07 15.73
C LYS A 50 -6.97 -3.59 16.57
N SER A 51 -7.82 -4.45 16.00
CA SER A 51 -8.98 -5.01 16.70
C SER A 51 -8.60 -6.10 17.71
N ASN A 52 -7.38 -6.65 17.63
CA ASN A 52 -6.88 -7.60 18.60
C ASN A 52 -5.71 -6.95 19.35
N PRO A 53 -5.96 -6.14 20.40
CA PRO A 53 -4.92 -5.74 21.33
C PRO A 53 -4.38 -7.03 21.95
N LYS A 54 -3.24 -7.50 21.46
CA LYS A 54 -2.54 -8.63 22.07
C LYS A 54 -2.27 -8.21 23.54
N PRO A 55 -2.71 -9.01 24.53
CA PRO A 55 -2.53 -8.72 25.95
C PRO A 55 -1.05 -8.67 26.34
#